data_AF-A0ABD7U6T9-F1
#
_entry.id   AF-A0ABD7U6T9-F1
#
_cell.length_a   1.000
_cell.length_b   1.000
_cell.length_c   1.000
_cell.angle_alpha   90.00
_cell.angle_beta   90.00
_cell.angle_gamma   90.00
#
_symmetry.space_group_name_H-M   'P 1'
#
loop_
_entity.id
_entity.type
_entity.pdbx_description
1 polymer ?
#
loop_
_entity_poly.entity_id
_entity_poly.type
_entity_poly.pdbx_seq_one_letter_code
_entity_poly.pdbx_strand_id
1 'polypeptide(L)'
;MTTSCLQEKIDKLQNTVHALLHKSNYMAGVYVDDLARLNNEIHEQINDLYPCHGKTAEQEAALCLSLLMGYSVSMYANSEDEAKKKTVLRRSQMILKNQLPSPLKIQLHTICDKLLS
;
A
#
# COMPACT_ATOMS: atom_id res chain seq x y z
N MET A 1 2.24 -16.25 -15.99
CA MET A 1 2.86 -15.49 -14.89
C MET A 1 2.35 -16.04 -13.57
N THR A 2 3.25 -16.68 -12.82
CA THR A 2 2.97 -17.40 -11.57
C THR A 2 2.57 -16.44 -10.45
N THR A 3 1.72 -16.89 -9.54
CA THR A 3 1.25 -16.17 -8.34
C THR A 3 2.38 -15.65 -7.44
N SER A 4 3.58 -16.25 -7.53
CA SER A 4 4.78 -15.88 -6.75
C SER A 4 5.22 -14.44 -6.95
N CYS A 5 5.27 -13.96 -8.20
CA CYS A 5 5.81 -12.64 -8.52
C CYS A 5 4.96 -11.49 -7.94
N LEU A 6 3.64 -11.65 -7.85
CA LEU A 6 2.76 -10.61 -7.29
C LEU A 6 2.90 -10.52 -5.77
N GLN A 7 2.95 -11.66 -5.07
CA GLN A 7 3.09 -11.66 -3.61
C GLN A 7 4.42 -11.03 -3.19
N GLU A 8 5.51 -11.35 -3.88
CA GLU A 8 6.83 -10.75 -3.63
C GLU A 8 6.81 -9.22 -3.77
N LYS A 9 6.08 -8.68 -4.76
CA LYS A 9 5.93 -7.23 -4.94
C LYS A 9 5.07 -6.60 -3.83
N ILE A 10 3.99 -7.27 -3.41
CA ILE A 10 3.14 -6.83 -2.29
C ILE A 10 3.97 -6.73 -1.01
N ASP A 11 4.73 -7.77 -0.69
CA ASP A 11 5.57 -7.85 0.50
C ASP A 11 6.69 -6.80 0.44
N LYS A 12 7.28 -6.58 -0.75
CA LYS A 12 8.29 -5.54 -0.96
C LYS A 12 7.73 -4.15 -0.62
N LEU A 13 6.53 -3.80 -1.10
CA LEU A 13 5.92 -2.50 -0.81
C LEU A 13 5.61 -2.31 0.67
N GLN A 14 5.09 -3.34 1.34
CA GLN A 14 4.88 -3.29 2.78
C GLN A 14 6.21 -3.06 3.53
N ASN A 15 7.27 -3.76 3.14
CA ASN A 15 8.60 -3.60 3.74
C ASN A 15 9.17 -2.20 3.51
N THR A 16 9.05 -1.63 2.31
CA THR A 16 9.52 -0.27 2.03
C THR A 16 8.73 0.78 2.83
N VAL A 17 7.41 0.62 2.96
CA VAL A 17 6.58 1.48 3.83
C VAL A 17 7.01 1.39 5.29
N HIS A 18 7.23 0.18 5.80
CA HIS A 18 7.70 -0.01 7.18
C HIS A 18 9.09 0.60 7.40
N ALA A 19 10.00 0.47 6.44
CA ALA A 19 11.33 1.07 6.50
C ALA A 19 11.26 2.61 6.56
N LEU A 20 10.36 3.23 5.78
CA LEU A 20 10.12 4.67 5.82
C LEU A 20 9.60 5.11 7.19
N LEU A 21 8.55 4.46 7.69
CA LEU A 21 7.95 4.77 8.99
C LEU A 21 8.93 4.58 10.16
N HIS A 22 9.73 3.52 10.10
CA HIS A 22 10.77 3.28 11.09
C HIS A 22 11.80 4.42 11.06
N LYS A 23 12.34 4.77 9.88
CA LYS A 23 13.32 5.86 9.74
C LYS A 23 12.77 7.23 10.13
N SER A 24 11.50 7.53 9.82
CA SER A 24 10.90 8.81 10.20
C SER A 24 10.75 8.99 11.71
N ASN A 25 10.62 7.89 12.46
CA ASN A 25 10.43 7.93 13.91
C ASN A 25 11.74 8.11 14.71
N TYR A 26 12.90 7.79 14.13
CA TYR A 26 14.20 8.04 14.75
C TYR A 26 14.61 9.50 14.51
N MET A 27 14.15 10.39 15.39
CA MET A 27 14.36 11.85 15.43
C MET A 27 15.83 12.31 15.57
N ALA A 28 16.82 11.46 15.30
CA ALA A 28 18.24 11.75 15.45
C ALA A 28 18.96 11.59 14.11
N GLY A 29 18.99 12.65 13.32
CA GLY A 29 19.83 12.74 12.11
C GLY A 29 19.32 11.94 10.90
N VAL A 30 18.01 11.99 10.62
CA VAL A 30 17.49 11.39 9.39
C VAL A 30 18.06 12.15 8.19
N TYR A 31 18.87 11.48 7.38
CA TYR A 31 19.29 11.97 6.07
C TYR A 31 18.03 12.13 5.22
N VAL A 32 17.64 13.36 4.95
CA VAL A 32 16.47 13.71 4.12
C VAL A 32 16.50 12.92 2.80
N ASP A 33 17.69 12.68 2.26
CA ASP A 33 17.95 11.88 1.06
C ASP A 33 17.46 10.42 1.19
N ASP A 34 17.60 9.79 2.35
CA ASP A 34 17.12 8.43 2.60
C ASP A 34 15.58 8.37 2.58
N LEU A 35 14.91 9.37 3.16
CA LEU A 35 13.45 9.45 3.14
C LEU A 35 12.93 9.76 1.74
N ALA A 36 13.59 10.65 1.01
CA ALA A 36 13.25 10.96 -0.37
C ALA A 36 13.42 9.72 -1.27
N ARG A 37 14.51 8.96 -1.09
CA ARG A 37 14.74 7.70 -1.81
C ARG A 37 13.64 6.69 -1.53
N LEU A 38 13.28 6.47 -0.26
CA LEU A 38 12.22 5.53 0.11
C LEU A 38 10.85 5.97 -0.40
N ASN A 39 10.55 7.26 -0.40
CA ASN A 39 9.33 7.80 -1.00
C ASN A 39 9.27 7.53 -2.51
N ASN A 40 10.37 7.77 -3.23
CA ASN A 40 10.43 7.48 -4.66
C ASN A 40 10.24 5.98 -4.93
N GLU A 41 10.91 5.13 -4.17
CA GLU A 41 10.77 3.68 -4.30
C GLU A 41 9.33 3.21 -4.02
N ILE A 42 8.65 3.77 -3.01
CA ILE A 42 7.23 3.49 -2.74
C ILE A 42 6.37 3.91 -3.93
N HIS A 43 6.62 5.09 -4.51
CA HIS A 43 5.85 5.58 -5.66
C HIS A 43 6.01 4.67 -6.89
N GLU A 44 7.23 4.24 -7.20
CA GLU A 44 7.50 3.30 -8.28
C GLU A 44 6.79 1.95 -8.05
N GLN A 45 6.87 1.40 -6.84
CA GLN A 45 6.23 0.13 -6.49
C GLN A 45 4.70 0.22 -6.52
N ILE A 46 4.11 1.35 -6.08
CA ILE A 46 2.67 1.62 -6.23
C ILE A 46 2.28 1.57 -7.70
N ASN A 47 3.02 2.25 -8.58
CA ASN A 47 2.69 2.30 -10.01
C ASN A 47 2.83 0.94 -10.69
N ASP A 48 3.81 0.13 -10.29
CA ASP A 48 3.99 -1.24 -10.77
C ASP A 48 2.88 -2.19 -10.30
N LEU A 49 2.41 -2.02 -9.05
CA LEU A 49 1.34 -2.84 -8.46
C LEU A 49 -0.08 -2.38 -8.83
N TYR A 50 -0.29 -1.10 -9.13
CA TYR A 50 -1.60 -0.52 -9.42
C TYR A 50 -2.42 -1.29 -10.48
N PRO A 51 -1.86 -1.67 -11.65
CA PRO A 51 -2.63 -2.40 -12.67
C PRO A 51 -2.88 -3.87 -12.29
N CYS A 52 -2.20 -4.40 -11.26
CA CYS A 52 -2.34 -5.78 -10.86
C CYS A 52 -3.66 -6.05 -10.11
N HIS A 53 -4.07 -7.32 -10.15
CA HIS A 53 -5.20 -7.85 -9.39
C HIS A 53 -4.80 -9.21 -8.81
N GLY A 54 -5.21 -9.47 -7.57
CA GLY A 54 -5.01 -10.74 -6.90
C GLY A 54 -5.85 -11.86 -7.52
N LYS A 55 -5.34 -13.10 -7.49
CA LYS A 55 -6.08 -14.26 -8.00
C LYS A 55 -7.13 -14.80 -7.02
N THR A 56 -6.97 -14.47 -5.73
CA THR A 56 -7.92 -14.81 -4.67
C THR A 56 -8.36 -13.55 -3.94
N ALA A 57 -9.43 -13.66 -3.15
CA ALA A 57 -9.91 -12.54 -2.36
C ALA A 57 -8.87 -12.05 -1.34
N GLU A 58 -8.13 -12.98 -0.75
CA GLU A 58 -7.04 -12.69 0.19
C GLU A 58 -5.89 -11.99 -0.50
N GLN A 59 -5.47 -12.45 -1.69
CA GLN A 59 -4.39 -11.80 -2.42
C GLN A 59 -4.80 -10.40 -2.92
N GLU A 60 -6.05 -10.22 -3.35
CA GLU A 60 -6.58 -8.90 -3.73
C GLU A 60 -6.67 -7.97 -2.52
N ALA A 61 -7.09 -8.48 -1.36
CA ALA A 61 -7.13 -7.72 -0.12
C ALA A 61 -5.72 -7.33 0.35
N ALA A 62 -4.73 -8.23 0.25
CA ALA A 62 -3.34 -7.93 0.56
C ALA A 62 -2.74 -6.88 -0.40
N LEU A 63 -3.06 -6.98 -1.69
CA LEU A 63 -2.69 -5.98 -2.69
C LEU A 63 -3.28 -4.60 -2.38
N CYS A 64 -4.58 -4.54 -2.11
CA CYS A 64 -5.27 -3.30 -1.76
C CYS A 64 -4.71 -2.69 -0.47
N LEU A 65 -4.46 -3.52 0.56
CA LEU A 65 -3.84 -3.08 1.80
C LEU A 65 -2.47 -2.46 1.54
N SER A 66 -1.60 -3.16 0.79
CA SER A 66 -0.24 -2.69 0.48
C SER A 66 -0.25 -1.37 -0.31
N LEU A 67 -1.11 -1.25 -1.32
CA LEU A 67 -1.29 -0.01 -2.08
C LEU A 67 -1.75 1.15 -1.18
N LEU A 68 -2.76 0.93 -0.33
CA LEU A 68 -3.25 1.97 0.59
C LEU A 68 -2.21 2.35 1.65
N MET A 69 -1.41 1.39 2.12
CA MET A 69 -0.25 1.66 2.98
C MET A 69 0.73 2.60 2.29
N GLY A 70 1.09 2.30 1.04
CA GLY A 70 1.93 3.15 0.20
C GLY A 70 1.36 4.56 0.05
N TYR A 71 0.10 4.70 -0.35
CA TYR A 71 -0.56 6.01 -0.49
C TYR A 71 -0.66 6.77 0.84
N SER A 72 -0.70 6.10 1.99
CA SER A 72 -0.79 6.75 3.30
C SER A 72 0.51 7.43 3.75
N VAL A 73 1.64 7.08 3.14
CA VAL A 73 2.97 7.64 3.48
C VAL A 73 3.62 8.37 2.30
N SER A 74 3.11 8.18 1.09
CA SER A 74 3.60 8.85 -0.11
C SER A 74 3.50 10.37 0.01
N MET A 75 4.61 11.07 -0.23
CA MET A 75 4.60 12.53 -0.40
C MET A 75 4.00 12.99 -1.74
N TYR A 76 3.78 12.06 -2.68
CA TYR A 76 3.16 12.35 -3.97
C TYR A 76 1.64 12.24 -3.85
N ALA A 77 0.97 13.37 -4.04
CA ALA A 77 -0.49 13.53 -4.01
C ALA A 77 -0.98 14.39 -5.19
N ASN A 78 -0.43 14.15 -6.38
CA ASN A 78 -0.96 14.77 -7.59
C ASN A 78 -2.37 14.23 -7.89
N SER A 79 -3.07 14.86 -8.85
CA SER A 79 -4.45 14.47 -9.17
C SER A 79 -4.57 13.02 -9.67
N GLU A 80 -3.54 12.47 -10.29
CA GLU A 80 -3.51 11.09 -10.76
C GLU A 80 -3.40 10.10 -9.60
N ASP A 81 -2.47 10.34 -8.67
CA ASP A 81 -2.29 9.50 -7.47
C ASP A 81 -3.54 9.52 -6.59
N GLU A 82 -4.18 10.68 -6.43
CA GLU A 82 -5.45 10.78 -5.72
C GLU A 82 -6.58 10.00 -6.41
N ALA A 83 -6.63 9.99 -7.74
CA ALA A 83 -7.59 9.20 -8.51
C ALA A 83 -7.32 7.69 -8.38
N LYS A 84 -6.05 7.28 -8.42
CA LYS A 84 -5.64 5.89 -8.21
C LYS A 84 -5.97 5.44 -6.79
N LYS A 85 -5.66 6.23 -5.77
CA LYS A 85 -6.01 5.98 -4.36
C LYS A 85 -7.51 5.77 -4.18
N LYS A 86 -8.35 6.64 -4.75
CA LYS A 86 -9.83 6.49 -4.72
C LYS A 86 -10.29 5.20 -5.40
N THR A 87 -9.65 4.81 -6.50
CA THR A 87 -9.94 3.54 -7.19
C THR A 87 -9.59 2.34 -6.31
N VAL A 88 -8.43 2.36 -5.64
CA VAL A 88 -8.03 1.30 -4.70
C VAL A 88 -8.98 1.24 -3.50
N LEU A 89 -9.40 2.39 -2.93
CA LEU A 89 -10.40 2.42 -1.85
C LEU A 89 -11.72 1.75 -2.26
N ARG A 90 -12.20 1.99 -3.48
CA ARG A 90 -13.40 1.30 -4.00
C ARG A 90 -13.20 -0.21 -4.12
N ARG A 91 -12.03 -0.65 -4.62
CA ARG A 91 -11.67 -2.08 -4.67
C ARG A 91 -11.67 -2.70 -3.27
N SER A 92 -11.07 -2.02 -2.28
CA SER A 92 -11.05 -2.45 -0.88
C SER A 92 -12.46 -2.62 -0.31
N GLN A 93 -13.36 -1.67 -0.57
CA GLN A 93 -14.76 -1.77 -0.10
C GLN A 93 -15.51 -2.95 -0.74
N MET A 94 -15.22 -3.28 -2.00
CA MET A 94 -15.78 -4.46 -2.65
C MET A 94 -15.24 -5.75 -2.04
N ILE A 95 -13.93 -5.84 -1.80
CA ILE A 95 -13.31 -7.07 -1.30
C ILE A 95 -13.63 -7.36 0.17
N LEU A 96 -13.86 -6.32 0.98
CA LEU A 96 -14.28 -6.46 2.39
C LEU A 96 -15.64 -7.17 2.57
N LYS A 97 -16.44 -7.27 1.50
CA LYS A 97 -17.70 -8.05 1.48
C LYS A 97 -17.47 -9.56 1.41
N ASN A 98 -16.27 -10.00 1.01
CA ASN A 98 -15.91 -11.42 0.94
C ASN A 98 -15.50 -11.96 2.32
N GLN A 99 -15.45 -13.29 2.43
CA GLN A 99 -14.85 -13.94 3.58
C GLN A 99 -13.32 -13.80 3.49
N LEU A 100 -12.74 -13.08 4.45
CA LEU A 100 -11.31 -12.82 4.55
C LEU A 100 -10.81 -13.25 5.94
N PRO A 101 -9.53 -13.63 6.09
CA PRO A 101 -8.91 -13.83 7.39
C PRO A 101 -9.05 -12.57 8.27
N SER A 102 -9.42 -12.77 9.54
CA SER A 102 -9.71 -11.66 10.47
C SER A 102 -8.59 -10.61 10.55
N PRO A 103 -7.29 -10.97 10.66
CA PRO A 103 -6.23 -9.97 10.75
C PRO A 103 -6.16 -9.07 9.51
N LEU A 104 -6.21 -9.68 8.31
CA LEU A 104 -6.16 -8.96 7.05
C LEU A 104 -7.39 -8.05 6.86
N LYS A 105 -8.57 -8.55 7.24
CA LYS A 105 -9.82 -7.79 7.19
C LYS A 105 -9.76 -6.56 8.08
N ILE A 106 -9.27 -6.71 9.32
CA ILE A 106 -9.13 -5.61 10.27
C ILE A 106 -8.14 -4.56 9.73
N GLN A 107 -6.95 -4.99 9.31
CA GLN A 107 -5.93 -4.08 8.77
C GLN A 107 -6.44 -3.28 7.56
N LEU A 108 -7.11 -3.96 6.62
CA LEU A 108 -7.67 -3.31 5.44
C LEU A 108 -8.79 -2.33 5.80
N HIS A 109 -9.65 -2.67 6.75
CA HIS A 109 -10.69 -1.77 7.22
C HIS A 109 -10.09 -0.52 7.90
N THR A 110 -9.15 -0.70 8.84
CA THR A 110 -8.50 0.39 9.56
C THR A 110 -7.82 1.39 8.63
N ILE A 111 -7.13 0.92 7.59
CA ILE A 111 -6.47 1.84 6.67
C ILE A 111 -7.44 2.56 5.73
N CYS A 112 -8.56 1.90 5.35
CA CYS A 112 -9.62 2.57 4.60
C CYS A 112 -10.21 3.72 5.42
N ASP A 113 -10.50 3.48 6.69
CA ASP A 113 -11.09 4.50 7.57
C ASP A 113 -10.13 5.70 7.75
N LYS A 114 -8.83 5.42 7.97
CA LYS A 114 -7.79 6.47 8.08
C LYS A 114 -7.67 7.35 6.82
N LEU A 115 -7.91 6.79 5.64
CA LEU A 115 -7.77 7.52 4.37
C LEU A 115 -9.07 8.20 3.91
N LEU A 116 -10.19 7.91 4.59
CA LEU A 116 -11.50 8.52 4.33
C LEU A 116 -11.87 9.59 5.36
N SER A 117 -11.20 9.63 6.53
CA SER A 117 -11.29 10.67 7.55
C SER A 117 -10.55 11.94 7.14
#